data_AF-A0A521FNB0-F1
#
_entry.id   AF-A0A521FNB0-F1
#
_cell.length_a   1.000
_cell.length_b   1.000
_cell.length_c   1.000
_cell.angle_alpha   90.00
_cell.angle_beta   90.00
_cell.angle_gamma   90.00
#
_symmetry.space_group_name_H-M   'P 1'
#
loop_
_entity.id
_entity.type
_entity.pdbx_description
1 polymer ?
#
loop_
_entity_poly.entity_id
_entity_poly.type
_entity_poly.pdbx_seq_one_letter_code
_entity_poly.pdbx_strand_id
1 'polypeptide(L)'
;MGGDVLLWQAVLTIGLHDVANGKDPDWLHSDDFALVCSMAGLEPSSVRKRFSMQQFRRMPRPGRKRRDSVSRDKKILVGDKSMTSAKNPPRPLGAV
;
A
#
# COMPACT_ATOMS: atom_id res chain seq x y z
N MET A 1 3.89 24.94 22.93
CA MET A 1 2.61 24.31 22.54
C MET A 1 2.58 24.08 21.02
N GLY A 2 3.39 23.14 20.51
CA GLY A 2 3.49 22.86 19.05
C GLY A 2 3.26 21.39 18.67
N GLY A 3 3.31 20.47 19.64
CA GLY A 3 3.12 19.04 19.38
C GLY A 3 1.68 18.68 19.00
N ASP A 4 0.69 19.34 19.61
CA ASP A 4 -0.71 19.03 19.38
C ASP A 4 -1.17 19.42 17.97
N VAL A 5 -0.67 20.54 17.43
CA VAL A 5 -1.01 21.00 16.08
C VAL A 5 -0.58 19.99 15.02
N LEU A 6 0.62 19.42 15.14
CA LEU A 6 1.12 18.41 14.20
C LEU A 6 0.30 17.12 14.26
N LEU A 7 -0.14 16.72 15.46
CA LEU A 7 -1.04 15.60 15.62
C LEU A 7 -2.38 15.85 14.89
N TRP A 8 -2.98 17.02 15.11
CA TRP A 8 -4.25 17.38 14.48
C TRP A 8 -4.15 17.54 12.95
N GLN A 9 -3.00 17.98 12.44
CA GLN A 9 -2.71 17.96 11.00
C GLN A 9 -2.64 16.53 10.44
N ALA A 10 -2.07 15.58 11.19
CA ALA A 10 -2.06 14.18 10.80
C ALA A 10 -3.48 13.57 10.80
N VAL A 11 -4.29 13.87 11.83
CA VAL A 11 -5.70 13.47 11.89
C VAL A 11 -6.48 14.03 10.71
N LEU A 12 -6.32 15.33 10.41
CA LEU A 12 -6.94 15.98 9.26
C LEU A 12 -6.56 15.28 7.94
N THR A 13 -5.27 14.97 7.76
CA THR A 13 -4.78 14.28 6.56
C THR A 13 -5.43 12.90 6.39
N ILE A 14 -5.58 12.16 7.49
CA ILE A 14 -6.22 10.83 7.47
C ILE A 14 -7.70 10.95 7.11
N GLY A 15 -8.43 11.89 7.72
CA GLY A 15 -9.84 12.10 7.43
C GLY A 15 -10.08 12.54 5.97
N LEU A 16 -9.24 13.44 5.43
CA LEU A 16 -9.30 13.84 4.01
C LEU A 16 -9.04 12.65 3.07
N HIS A 17 -8.18 11.70 3.46
CA HIS A 17 -8.02 10.44 2.73
C HIS A 17 -9.28 9.57 2.78
N ASP A 18 -9.98 9.50 3.91
CA ASP A 18 -11.20 8.70 4.03
C ASP A 18 -12.37 9.29 3.22
N VAL A 19 -12.52 10.63 3.21
CA VAL A 19 -13.43 11.36 2.30
C VAL A 19 -13.07 11.06 0.84
N ALA A 20 -11.79 11.20 0.45
CA ALA A 20 -11.36 10.98 -0.93
C ALA A 20 -11.59 9.53 -1.39
N ASN A 21 -11.52 8.56 -0.49
CA ASN A 21 -11.81 7.14 -0.78
C ASN A 21 -13.29 6.77 -0.64
N GLY A 22 -14.17 7.73 -0.33
CA GLY A 22 -15.62 7.52 -0.22
C GLY A 22 -16.06 6.74 1.01
N LYS A 23 -15.23 6.65 2.05
CA LYS A 23 -15.61 5.99 3.31
C LYS A 23 -16.54 6.84 4.16
N ASP A 24 -16.26 8.13 4.18
CA ASP A 24 -17.05 9.11 4.93
C ASP A 24 -17.11 10.42 4.14
N PRO A 25 -17.93 10.49 3.08
CA PRO A 25 -18.02 11.65 2.22
C PRO A 25 -18.64 12.87 2.94
N ASP A 26 -19.48 12.64 3.94
CA ASP A 26 -20.23 13.68 4.64
C ASP A 26 -19.40 14.36 5.73
N TRP A 27 -18.32 13.73 6.21
CA TRP A 27 -17.40 14.31 7.18
C TRP A 27 -16.89 15.70 6.79
N LEU A 28 -16.65 15.97 5.51
CA LEU A 28 -16.19 17.28 5.04
C LEU A 28 -17.17 18.42 5.39
N HIS A 29 -18.46 18.09 5.57
CA HIS A 29 -19.54 19.01 5.88
C HIS A 29 -19.97 19.01 7.35
N SER A 30 -19.37 18.16 8.20
CA SER A 30 -19.72 18.06 9.62
C SER A 30 -19.03 19.10 10.51
N ASP A 31 -19.54 19.24 11.72
CA ASP A 31 -18.94 20.07 12.77
C ASP A 31 -17.60 19.49 13.25
N ASP A 32 -17.43 18.17 13.22
CA ASP A 32 -16.19 17.49 13.58
C ASP A 32 -15.02 17.94 12.68
N PHE A 33 -15.28 18.14 11.38
CA PHE A 33 -14.28 18.66 10.46
C PHE A 33 -13.85 20.09 10.82
N ALA A 34 -14.80 20.95 11.21
CA ALA A 34 -14.49 22.31 11.63
C ALA A 34 -13.64 22.32 12.91
N LEU A 35 -13.98 21.45 13.87
CA LEU A 35 -13.22 21.27 15.10
C LEU A 35 -11.79 20.79 14.83
N VAL A 36 -11.62 19.77 13.99
CA VAL A 36 -10.29 19.25 13.61
C VAL A 36 -9.45 20.30 12.88
N CYS A 37 -10.05 21.10 12.00
CA CYS A 37 -9.35 22.21 11.33
C CYS A 37 -8.87 23.27 12.35
N SER A 38 -9.73 23.66 13.29
CA SER A 38 -9.38 24.61 14.35
C SER A 38 -8.20 24.12 15.19
N MET A 39 -8.22 22.85 15.61
CA MET A 39 -7.12 22.25 16.38
C MET A 39 -5.83 22.08 15.57
N ALA A 40 -5.95 21.91 14.24
CA ALA A 40 -4.82 21.88 13.31
C ALA A 40 -4.29 23.27 12.93
N GLY A 41 -4.89 24.35 13.45
CA GLY A 41 -4.53 25.74 13.13
C GLY A 41 -4.85 26.13 11.69
N LEU A 42 -5.89 25.52 11.09
CA LEU A 42 -6.29 25.72 9.70
C LEU A 42 -7.72 26.24 9.60
N GLU A 43 -7.95 27.11 8.62
CA GLU A 43 -9.28 27.60 8.29
C GLU A 43 -10.10 26.55 7.52
N PRO A 44 -11.26 26.08 8.05
CA PRO A 44 -12.06 25.01 7.43
C PRO A 44 -12.46 25.34 5.99
N SER A 45 -12.86 26.58 5.73
CA SER A 45 -13.26 27.07 4.41
C SER A 45 -12.11 27.02 3.40
N SER A 46 -10.90 27.31 3.85
CA SER A 46 -9.69 27.26 3.01
C SER A 46 -9.33 25.81 2.66
N VAL A 47 -9.46 24.89 3.62
CA VAL A 47 -9.23 23.46 3.39
C VAL A 47 -10.25 22.92 2.39
N ARG A 48 -11.55 23.22 2.55
CA ARG A 48 -12.61 22.81 1.60
C ARG A 48 -12.34 23.33 0.19
N LYS A 49 -11.96 24.60 0.05
CA LYS A 49 -11.66 25.22 -1.26
C LYS A 49 -10.48 24.58 -1.97
N ARG A 50 -9.47 24.12 -1.22
CA ARG A 50 -8.25 23.50 -1.77
C ARG A 50 -8.34 21.98 -1.86
N PHE A 51 -9.33 21.35 -1.23
CA PHE A 51 -9.49 19.91 -1.22
C PHE A 51 -9.74 19.39 -2.64
N SER A 52 -8.92 18.43 -3.07
CA SER A 52 -9.07 17.74 -4.35
C SER A 52 -9.00 16.23 -4.13
N MET A 53 -10.12 15.54 -4.38
CA MET A 53 -10.20 14.09 -4.23
C MET A 53 -9.13 13.35 -5.05
N GLN A 54 -8.85 13.81 -6.28
CA GLN A 54 -7.83 13.19 -7.13
C GLN A 54 -6.42 13.29 -6.54
N GLN A 55 -6.07 14.42 -5.92
CA GLN A 55 -4.75 14.60 -5.32
C GLN A 55 -4.57 13.69 -4.10
N PHE A 56 -5.58 13.62 -3.23
CA PHE A 56 -5.54 12.76 -2.05
C PHE A 56 -5.56 11.26 -2.39
N ARG A 57 -6.20 10.84 -3.50
CA ARG A 57 -6.10 9.44 -3.96
C ARG A 57 -4.71 9.05 -4.45
N ARG A 58 -3.94 10.01 -4.98
CA ARG A 58 -2.57 9.80 -5.50
C ARG A 58 -1.51 9.88 -4.40
N MET A 59 -1.82 10.52 -3.29
CA MET A 59 -0.89 10.65 -2.16
C MET A 59 -0.80 9.34 -1.36
N PRO A 60 0.40 8.93 -0.91
CA PRO A 60 0.52 7.81 0.02
C PRO A 60 -0.19 8.14 1.34
N ARG A 61 -1.12 7.27 1.77
CA ARG A 61 -1.77 7.44 3.06
C ARG A 61 -0.73 7.30 4.18
N PRO A 62 -0.62 8.28 5.10
CA PRO A 62 0.30 8.18 6.23
C PRO A 62 -0.04 6.96 7.09
N GLY A 63 0.99 6.25 7.56
CA GLY A 63 0.85 5.08 8.44
C GLY A 63 0.57 3.73 7.75
N ARG A 64 0.28 3.68 6.43
CA ARG A 64 0.40 2.40 5.72
C ARG A 64 1.88 2.10 5.53
N LYS A 65 2.45 1.23 6.37
CA LYS A 65 3.71 0.56 6.02
C LYS A 65 3.53 0.02 4.60
N ARG A 66 4.38 0.46 3.65
CA ARG A 66 4.54 -0.29 2.40
C ARG A 66 4.85 -1.70 2.86
N ARG A 67 3.90 -2.61 2.65
CA ARG A 67 4.20 -4.03 2.78
C ARG A 67 5.20 -4.24 1.66
N ASP A 68 6.47 -4.33 2.00
CA ASP A 68 7.53 -4.58 1.04
C ASP A 68 7.07 -5.77 0.22
N SER A 69 6.83 -5.52 -1.06
CA SER A 69 6.56 -6.55 -2.03
C SER A 69 7.84 -7.39 -2.08
N VAL A 70 7.91 -8.44 -1.26
CA VAL A 70 8.85 -9.53 -1.45
C VAL A 70 8.46 -10.19 -2.77
N SER A 71 8.96 -9.61 -3.85
CA SER A 71 9.13 -10.29 -5.11
C SER A 71 10.39 -11.12 -4.95
N ARG A 72 10.22 -12.44 -4.78
CA ARG A 72 11.28 -13.40 -5.11
C ARG A 72 10.71 -14.79 -5.37
N ASP A 73 10.58 -15.04 -6.67
CA ASP A 73 10.96 -16.26 -7.36
C ASP A 73 10.16 -17.54 -7.14
N LYS A 74 9.38 -17.84 -8.17
CA LYS A 74 8.91 -19.17 -8.53
C LYS A 74 10.09 -20.14 -8.62
N LYS A 75 10.21 -21.06 -7.67
CA LYS A 75 10.96 -22.31 -7.86
C LYS A 75 9.96 -23.47 -7.93
N ILE A 76 9.52 -23.79 -9.15
CA ILE A 76 8.96 -25.11 -9.43
C ILE A 76 10.14 -26.06 -9.44
N LEU A 77 10.40 -26.72 -8.31
CA LEU A 77 11.23 -27.92 -8.28
C LEU A 77 10.28 -29.10 -8.44
N VAL A 78 10.20 -29.61 -9.66
CA VAL A 78 9.72 -30.95 -9.97
C VAL A 78 10.52 -31.92 -9.10
N GLY A 79 9.84 -32.55 -8.15
CA GLY A 79 10.30 -33.81 -7.57
C GLY A 79 10.25 -34.87 -8.65
N ASP A 80 11.32 -35.63 -8.80
CA ASP A 80 11.39 -36.98 -8.22
C ASP A 80 12.72 -37.61 -8.66
N LYS A 81 13.59 -37.88 -7.68
CA LYS A 81 14.72 -38.79 -7.86
C LYS A 81 14.31 -40.07 -7.17
N SER A 82 14.05 -41.13 -7.93
CA SER A 82 14.42 -42.49 -7.52
C SER A 82 14.27 -43.54 -8.62
N MET A 83 15.37 -44.30 -8.76
CA MET A 83 15.47 -45.68 -9.23
C MET A 83 15.25 -46.00 -10.72
N THR A 84 16.35 -46.26 -11.43
CA THR A 84 16.55 -47.59 -12.03
C THR A 84 18.00 -48.03 -11.93
N SER A 85 18.13 -49.21 -11.34
CA SER A 85 19.32 -50.03 -11.27
C SER A 85 19.47 -50.84 -12.57
N ALA A 86 20.72 -51.14 -12.92
CA ALA A 86 21.18 -52.29 -13.68
C ALA A 86 21.22 -52.26 -15.23
N LYS A 87 22.37 -52.79 -15.71
CA LYS A 87 22.71 -53.45 -16.99
C LYS A 87 23.26 -52.62 -18.17
N ASN A 88 24.59 -52.65 -18.28
CA ASN A 88 25.35 -52.72 -19.55
C ASN A 88 25.08 -54.08 -20.27
N PRO A 89 25.47 -54.33 -21.55
CA PRO A 89 25.73 -53.51 -22.75
C PRO A 89 24.97 -54.08 -24.02
N PRO A 90 25.20 -53.70 -25.31
CA PRO A 90 26.41 -54.07 -26.08
C PRO A 90 26.98 -52.96 -27.02
N ARG A 91 28.21 -53.20 -27.50
CA ARG A 91 28.93 -52.42 -28.52
C ARG A 91 28.27 -52.54 -29.90
N PRO A 92 28.28 -51.47 -30.73
CA PRO A 92 28.29 -51.63 -32.17
C PRO A 92 29.71 -51.64 -32.72
N LEU A 93 29.98 -52.62 -33.58
CA LEU A 93 31.15 -52.73 -34.44
C LEU A 93 31.06 -51.70 -35.57
N GLY A 94 32.18 -51.03 -35.87
CA GLY A 94 32.52 -50.58 -37.23
C GLY A 94 32.32 -49.10 -37.57
N ALA A 95 33.18 -48.65 -38.50
CA ALA A 95 33.35 -47.34 -39.14
C ALA A 95 34.18 -46.34 -38.31
N VAL A 96 35.43 -46.01 -38.65
CA VAL A 96 36.18 -46.04 -39.92
C VAL A 96 37.66 -46.30 -39.69
#